data_AF-A0A448PKK8-F1
#
_entry.id   AF-A0A448PKK8-F1
#
_cell.length_a   1.000
_cell.length_b   1.000
_cell.length_c   1.000
_cell.angle_alpha   90.00
_cell.angle_beta   90.00
_cell.angle_gamma   90.00
#
_symmetry.space_group_name_H-M   'P 1'
#
loop_
_entity.id
_entity.type
_entity.pdbx_description
1 polymer ?
#
loop_
_entity_poly.entity_id
_entity_poly.type
_entity_poly.pdbx_seq_one_letter_code
_entity_poly.pdbx_strand_id
1 'polypeptide(L)'
;MTRLVRVVTDNGASYRARAFTTTITSLASRHQRIRPYTPRHNGKVERYNRILAEECLYARSYSSEQQRRDAIAVWNHHYNYHRPHTACHNQPPATRVPAHVTNVMTSYT
;
A
#
# COMPACT_ATOMS: atom_id res chain seq x y z
N MET A 1 -16.82 -0.40 -5.49
CA MET A 1 -16.33 -1.50 -4.62
C MET A 1 -16.86 -1.25 -3.22
N THR A 2 -17.73 -2.12 -2.70
CA THR A 2 -18.47 -1.85 -1.45
C THR A 2 -17.91 -2.56 -0.21
N ARG A 3 -16.92 -3.47 -0.33
CA ARG A 3 -16.31 -4.12 0.84
C ARG A 3 -14.93 -4.73 0.54
N LEU A 4 -13.98 -4.57 1.45
CA LEU A 4 -12.70 -5.29 1.40
C LEU A 4 -12.92 -6.77 1.78
N VAL A 5 -12.47 -7.70 0.94
CA VAL A 5 -12.64 -9.13 1.22
C VAL A 5 -11.62 -9.62 2.25
N ARG A 6 -10.36 -9.19 2.11
CA ARG A 6 -9.26 -9.67 2.93
C ARG A 6 -8.12 -8.67 2.97
N VAL A 7 -7.55 -8.51 4.16
CA VAL A 7 -6.30 -7.77 4.38
C VAL A 7 -5.23 -8.77 4.83
N VAL A 8 -4.07 -8.74 4.17
CA VAL A 8 -2.93 -9.61 4.50
C VAL A 8 -1.80 -8.77 5.07
N THR A 9 -1.26 -9.16 6.24
CA THR A 9 -0.13 -8.47 6.89
C THR A 9 0.94 -9.45 7.36
N ASP A 10 2.10 -8.93 7.74
CA ASP A 10 3.11 -9.70 8.47
C ASP A 10 2.68 -9.97 9.94
N ASN A 11 3.61 -10.54 10.72
CA ASN A 11 3.39 -10.89 12.13
C ASN A 11 3.87 -9.83 13.13
N GLY A 12 4.15 -8.61 12.68
CA GLY A 12 4.54 -7.49 13.52
C GLY A 12 3.53 -7.22 14.65
N ALA A 13 4.03 -6.74 15.79
CA ALA A 13 3.22 -6.54 16.99
C ALA A 13 2.05 -5.58 16.75
N SER A 14 2.24 -4.55 15.92
CA SER A 14 1.20 -3.60 15.50
C SER A 14 0.01 -4.28 14.82
N TYR A 15 0.27 -5.25 13.94
CA TYR A 15 -0.79 -6.00 13.25
C TYR A 15 -1.41 -7.10 14.10
N ARG A 16 -0.77 -7.49 15.21
CA ARG A 16 -1.33 -8.41 16.21
C ARG A 16 -2.18 -7.71 17.26
N ALA A 17 -2.08 -6.38 17.34
CA ALA A 17 -2.81 -5.60 18.33
C ALA A 17 -4.32 -5.81 18.19
N ARG A 18 -5.03 -5.88 19.32
CA ARG A 18 -6.49 -6.01 19.35
C ARG A 18 -7.17 -4.86 18.61
N ALA A 19 -6.74 -3.62 18.86
CA ALA A 19 -7.27 -2.44 18.20
C ALA A 19 -7.18 -2.54 16.67
N PHE A 20 -6.01 -2.95 16.13
CA PHE A 20 -5.84 -3.15 14.70
C PHE A 20 -6.78 -4.23 14.16
N THR A 21 -6.84 -5.38 14.85
CA THR A 21 -7.71 -6.49 14.45
C THR A 21 -9.18 -6.06 14.39
N THR A 22 -9.67 -5.37 15.43
CA THR A 22 -11.04 -4.85 15.50
C THR A 22 -11.35 -3.92 14.33
N THR A 23 -10.47 -2.94 14.05
CA THR A 23 -10.64 -2.01 12.94
C THR A 23 -10.63 -2.70 11.58
N ILE A 24 -9.74 -3.68 11.36
CA ILE A 24 -9.72 -4.40 10.09
C ILE A 24 -10.94 -5.29 9.94
N THR A 25 -11.43 -5.92 11.01
CA THR A 25 -12.65 -6.75 10.93
C THR A 25 -13.93 -5.94 10.69
N SER A 26 -13.95 -4.64 10.98
CA SER A 26 -15.08 -3.76 10.62
C SER A 26 -15.02 -3.31 9.15
N LEU A 27 -13.82 -3.14 8.58
CA LEU A 27 -13.61 -2.69 7.20
C LEU A 27 -13.51 -3.83 6.18
N ALA A 28 -13.00 -4.97 6.60
CA ALA A 28 -12.71 -6.13 5.77
C ALA A 28 -13.28 -7.41 6.35
N SER A 29 -13.65 -8.34 5.48
CA SER A 29 -14.26 -9.61 5.91
C SER A 29 -13.28 -10.53 6.66
N ARG A 30 -11.96 -10.34 6.47
CA ARG A 30 -10.93 -11.14 7.13
C ARG A 30 -9.59 -10.40 7.22
N HIS A 31 -8.97 -10.47 8.40
CA HIS A 31 -7.53 -10.22 8.58
C HIS A 31 -6.77 -11.55 8.51
N GLN A 32 -5.75 -11.64 7.65
CA GLN A 32 -4.91 -12.82 7.49
C GLN A 32 -3.44 -12.43 7.71
N ARG A 33 -2.74 -13.12 8.60
CA ARG A 33 -1.30 -12.94 8.76
C ARG A 33 -0.55 -13.94 7.88
N ILE A 34 0.60 -13.54 7.34
CA ILE A 34 1.48 -14.46 6.61
C ILE A 34 1.95 -15.58 7.54
N ARG A 35 2.23 -16.76 6.98
CA ARG A 35 2.80 -17.87 7.74
C ARG A 35 4.19 -17.46 8.27
N PRO A 36 4.56 -17.79 9.52
CA PRO A 36 5.92 -17.59 9.99
C PRO A 36 6.96 -18.14 9.00
N TYR A 37 8.09 -17.45 8.86
CA TYR A 37 9.17 -17.81 7.94
C TYR A 37 8.80 -17.81 6.44
N THR A 38 7.80 -17.02 6.04
CA THR A 38 7.44 -16.83 4.62
C THR A 38 7.60 -15.38 4.13
N PRO A 39 8.82 -14.80 4.19
CA PRO A 39 9.06 -13.40 3.83
C PRO A 39 8.67 -13.07 2.38
N ARG A 40 8.70 -14.07 1.48
CA ARG A 40 8.31 -13.94 0.07
C ARG A 40 6.89 -13.38 -0.10
N HIS A 41 5.97 -13.66 0.83
CA HIS A 41 4.60 -13.15 0.78
C HIS A 41 4.52 -11.64 1.02
N ASN A 42 5.52 -11.05 1.69
CA ASN A 42 5.59 -9.63 1.97
C ASN A 42 6.35 -8.85 0.88
N GLY A 43 7.04 -9.56 -0.03
CA GLY A 43 7.94 -8.96 -1.01
C GLY A 43 7.29 -7.89 -1.91
N LYS A 44 5.97 -7.96 -2.14
CA LYS A 44 5.26 -6.90 -2.88
C LYS A 44 5.27 -5.57 -2.12
N VAL A 45 4.94 -5.57 -0.83
CA VAL A 45 4.88 -4.34 -0.03
C VAL A 45 6.29 -3.85 0.29
N GLU A 46 7.24 -4.77 0.51
CA GLU A 46 8.65 -4.44 0.73
C GLU A 46 9.25 -3.75 -0.50
N ARG A 47 9.02 -4.30 -1.70
CA ARG A 47 9.45 -3.66 -2.94
C ARG A 47 8.80 -2.29 -3.13
N TYR A 48 7.51 -2.16 -2.87
CA TYR A 48 6.82 -0.87 -2.96
C TYR A 48 7.43 0.17 -2.01
N ASN A 49 7.59 -0.17 -0.72
CA ASN A 49 8.14 0.73 0.29
C ASN A 49 9.58 1.13 -0.02
N ARG A 50 10.39 0.20 -0.50
CA ARG A 50 11.77 0.49 -0.90
C ARG A 50 11.84 1.49 -2.04
N ILE A 51 11.04 1.29 -3.10
CA ILE A 51 11.02 2.20 -4.25
C ILE A 51 10.46 3.58 -3.84
N LEU A 52 9.41 3.64 -3.02
CA LEU A 52 8.89 4.89 -2.46
C LEU A 52 9.97 5.65 -1.69
N ALA A 53 10.75 4.93 -0.87
CA ALA A 53 11.81 5.52 -0.09
C ALA A 53 12.92 6.09 -1.00
N GLU A 54 13.42 5.28 -1.93
CA GLU A 54 14.50 5.64 -2.87
C GLU A 54 14.11 6.82 -3.77
N GLU A 55 12.90 6.83 -4.32
CA GLU A 55 12.52 7.77 -5.37
C GLU A 55 11.73 8.99 -4.89
N CYS A 56 11.13 8.93 -3.70
CA CYS A 56 10.32 10.03 -3.18
C CYS A 56 10.83 10.55 -1.85
N LEU A 57 11.00 9.67 -0.85
CA LEU A 57 11.29 10.13 0.51
C LEU A 57 12.73 10.61 0.67
N TYR A 58 13.68 9.95 0.02
CA TYR A 58 15.12 10.25 0.13
C TYR A 58 15.70 10.89 -1.13
N ALA A 59 14.91 11.01 -2.20
CA ALA A 59 15.34 11.68 -3.42
C ALA A 59 15.54 13.20 -3.26
N ARG A 60 14.94 13.81 -2.24
CA ARG A 60 15.07 15.25 -1.94
C ARG A 60 14.75 15.57 -0.48
N SER A 61 15.27 16.70 -0.02
CA SER A 61 14.87 17.29 1.27
C SER A 61 13.50 17.95 1.17
N TYR A 62 12.73 17.90 2.26
CA TYR A 62 11.43 18.55 2.40
C TYR A 62 11.51 19.65 3.45
N SER A 63 10.90 20.79 3.17
CA SER A 63 10.82 21.91 4.12
C SER A 63 9.70 21.73 5.15
N SER A 64 8.74 20.85 4.88
CA SER A 64 7.65 20.53 5.80
C SER A 64 7.08 19.13 5.57
N GLU A 65 6.43 18.60 6.62
CA GLU A 65 5.70 17.34 6.53
C GLU A 65 4.53 17.40 5.55
N GLN A 66 3.91 18.58 5.35
CA GLN A 66 2.85 18.76 4.37
C GLN A 66 3.41 18.59 2.95
N GLN A 67 4.52 19.24 2.64
CA GLN A 67 5.20 19.11 1.35
C GLN A 67 5.58 17.64 1.07
N ARG A 68 6.04 16.92 2.10
CA ARG A 68 6.35 15.49 1.99
C ARG A 68 5.10 14.65 1.70
N ARG A 69 3.97 14.92 2.35
CA ARG A 69 2.69 14.24 2.08
C ARG A 69 2.19 14.49 0.66
N ASP A 70 2.26 15.73 0.18
CA ASP A 70 1.83 16.10 -1.17
C ASP A 70 2.70 15.39 -2.22
N ALA A 71 4.01 15.32 -1.99
CA ALA A 71 4.93 14.58 -2.83
C ALA A 71 4.61 13.07 -2.87
N ILE A 72 4.33 12.46 -1.71
CA ILE A 72 3.91 11.06 -1.63
C ILE A 72 2.61 10.84 -2.41
N ALA A 73 1.64 11.74 -2.33
CA ALA A 73 0.37 11.62 -3.05
C ALA A 73 0.58 11.63 -4.57
N VAL A 74 1.39 12.57 -5.08
CA VAL A 74 1.76 12.63 -6.50
C VAL A 74 2.52 11.39 -6.93
N TRP A 75 3.51 10.96 -6.13
CA TRP A 75 4.29 9.76 -6.43
C TRP A 75 3.41 8.51 -6.45
N ASN A 76 2.45 8.39 -5.53
CA ASN A 76 1.49 7.28 -5.50
C ASN A 76 0.65 7.20 -6.78
N HIS A 77 0.17 8.35 -7.25
CA HIS A 77 -0.56 8.42 -8.51
C HIS A 77 0.33 7.97 -9.68
N HIS A 78 1.56 8.49 -9.74
CA HIS A 78 2.52 8.08 -10.76
C HIS A 78 2.81 6.59 -10.72
N TYR A 79 3.12 6.03 -9.54
CA TYR A 79 3.41 4.60 -9.38
C TYR A 79 2.26 3.73 -9.85
N ASN A 80 1.02 4.07 -9.48
CA ASN A 80 -0.13 3.23 -9.79
C ASN A 80 -0.62 3.35 -11.24
N TYR A 81 -0.52 4.54 -11.87
CA TYR A 81 -1.17 4.82 -13.16
C TYR A 81 -0.25 5.15 -14.32
N HIS A 82 1.03 5.41 -14.08
CA HIS A 82 1.94 5.86 -15.14
C HIS A 82 3.24 5.06 -15.19
N ARG A 83 3.71 4.53 -14.06
CA ARG A 83 4.96 3.79 -14.00
C ARG A 83 4.85 2.48 -14.76
N PRO A 84 5.73 2.18 -15.73
CA PRO A 84 5.76 0.88 -16.39
C PRO A 84 6.34 -0.20 -15.46
N HIS A 85 5.69 -1.36 -15.39
CA HIS A 85 6.21 -2.54 -14.67
C HIS A 85 6.41 -3.71 -15.61
N THR A 86 7.61 -4.30 -15.59
CA THR A 86 7.93 -5.51 -16.40
C THR A 86 7.02 -6.69 -16.06
N ALA A 87 6.66 -6.85 -14.79
CA ALA A 87 5.70 -7.86 -14.32
C ALA A 87 4.25 -7.61 -14.79
N CYS A 88 4.00 -6.49 -15.49
CA CYS A 88 2.73 -6.08 -16.06
C CYS A 88 2.88 -5.74 -17.55
N HIS A 89 3.80 -6.37 -18.29
CA HIS A 89 4.02 -6.09 -19.73
C HIS A 89 4.31 -4.61 -20.03
N ASN A 90 5.09 -3.95 -19.16
CA ASN A 90 5.40 -2.52 -19.21
C ASN A 90 4.18 -1.59 -19.06
N GLN A 91 3.06 -2.11 -18.57
CA GLN A 91 1.90 -1.32 -18.19
C GLN A 91 1.94 -0.96 -16.70
N PRO A 92 1.20 0.08 -16.29
CA PRO A 92 1.12 0.48 -14.89
C PRO A 92 0.31 -0.51 -14.04
N PRO A 93 0.57 -0.62 -12.72
CA PRO A 93 -0.09 -1.59 -11.85
C PRO A 93 -1.62 -1.51 -11.85
N ALA A 94 -2.18 -0.32 -12.04
CA ALA A 94 -3.62 -0.10 -12.14
C ALA A 94 -4.27 -0.91 -13.28
N THR A 95 -3.54 -1.23 -14.36
CA THR A 95 -4.08 -2.05 -15.47
C THR A 95 -4.46 -3.47 -15.06
N ARG A 96 -3.94 -3.96 -13.93
CA ARG A 96 -4.23 -5.30 -13.41
C ARG A 96 -5.40 -5.35 -12.44
N VAL A 97 -6.00 -4.22 -12.11
CA VAL A 97 -7.17 -4.15 -11.23
C VAL A 97 -8.41 -3.70 -12.01
N PRO A 98 -9.58 -4.30 -11.75
CA PRO A 98 -10.81 -3.97 -12.47
C PRO A 98 -11.38 -2.59 -12.12
N ALA A 99 -10.91 -1.95 -11.06
CA ALA A 99 -11.30 -0.61 -10.65
C ALA A 99 -10.07 0.26 -10.43
N HIS A 100 -10.11 1.48 -10.95
CA HIS A 100 -9.07 2.48 -10.77
C HIS A 100 -9.12 2.96 -9.31
N VAL A 101 -8.12 2.60 -8.50
CA VAL A 101 -7.96 3.06 -7.11
C VAL A 101 -6.56 3.61 -6.89
N THR A 102 -6.47 4.92 -6.62
CA THR A 102 -5.21 5.58 -6.22
C THR A 102 -5.04 5.59 -4.71
N ASN A 103 -6.16 5.55 -3.98
CA ASN A 103 -6.25 5.47 -2.53
C ASN A 103 -7.51 4.67 -2.22
N VAL A 104 -7.45 3.76 -1.23
CA VAL A 104 -8.66 3.37 -0.52
C VAL A 104 -9.14 4.66 0.15
N MET A 105 -10.23 5.23 -0.34
CA MET A 105 -10.81 6.49 0.15
C MET A 105 -10.74 6.54 1.68
N THR A 106 -10.26 7.64 2.25
CA THR A 106 -10.46 7.98 3.66
C THR A 106 -11.97 8.01 3.90
N SER A 107 -12.50 6.98 4.56
CA SER A 107 -13.88 6.92 5.00
C SER A 107 -14.03 7.64 6.33
N TYR A 108 -13.77 8.95 6.36
CA TYR A 108 -14.25 9.82 7.43
C TYR A 108 -14.86 11.05 6.79
N THR A 109 -16.17 11.17 6.95
CA THR A 109 -16.92 12.44 6.92
C THR A 109 -16.54 13.25 8.15
#